data_AF-A0A4Y2CQZ0-F1
#
_entry.id   AF-A0A4Y2CQZ0-F1
#
_cell.length_a   1.000
_cell.length_b   1.000
_cell.length_c   1.000
_cell.angle_alpha   90.00
_cell.angle_beta   90.00
_cell.angle_gamma   90.00
#
_symmetry.space_group_name_H-M   'P 1'
#
loop_
_entity.id
_entity.type
_entity.pdbx_description
1 polymer ?
#
loop_
_entity_poly.entity_id
_entity_poly.type
_entity_poly.pdbx_seq_one_letter_code
_entity_poly.pdbx_strand_id
1 'polypeptide(L)'
;MDSKDLGYFSTDEEENHQDALTKVLDVVRSADNPLKPLPEDEVEEWLLIDENEPVEQELTDEDIINIVVNPQPTQNLEESDSDAETEGKEKISWAEAAESLKQFISFAEASTSYSASEIIDFHIIRNKFYTKRQKSRKQKDIRDFFKSK
;
A
#
# COMPACT_ATOMS: atom_id res chain seq x y z
N MET A 1 -1.69 43.96 -28.98
CA MET A 1 -0.76 43.42 -27.98
C MET A 1 -1.24 42.02 -27.68
N ASP A 2 -0.36 41.08 -27.97
CA ASP A 2 -0.61 39.67 -28.24
C ASP A 2 -1.03 38.86 -27.00
N SER A 3 -2.05 37.99 -27.18
CA SER A 3 -2.35 36.88 -26.28
C SER A 3 -1.45 35.69 -26.59
N LYS A 4 -0.17 35.80 -26.21
CA LYS A 4 0.78 34.68 -26.21
C LYS A 4 1.60 34.74 -24.94
N ASP A 5 1.09 34.13 -23.87
CA ASP A 5 1.88 33.68 -22.72
C ASP A 5 1.02 32.72 -21.88
N LEU A 6 0.75 31.54 -22.46
CA LEU A 6 0.10 30.42 -21.77
C LEU A 6 0.77 29.09 -22.12
N GLY A 7 2.07 29.16 -22.46
CA GLY A 7 2.96 28.00 -22.50
C GLY A 7 4.05 28.21 -21.46
N TYR A 8 4.57 27.12 -20.90
CA TYR A 8 5.57 27.05 -19.82
C TYR A 8 5.00 27.05 -18.40
N PHE A 9 4.33 25.97 -18.02
CA PHE A 9 4.43 25.45 -16.64
C PHE A 9 4.13 23.94 -16.51
N SER A 10 3.79 23.21 -17.59
CA SER A 10 3.41 21.78 -17.51
C SER A 10 4.44 20.78 -18.07
N THR A 11 5.62 21.19 -18.52
CA THR A 11 6.56 20.26 -19.16
C THR A 11 7.47 19.52 -18.17
N ASP A 12 7.81 20.13 -17.04
CA ASP A 12 8.87 19.60 -16.17
C ASP A 12 8.39 18.42 -15.30
N GLU A 13 7.14 18.43 -14.86
CA GLU A 13 6.53 17.34 -14.09
C GLU A 13 6.18 16.14 -15.00
N GLU A 14 5.70 16.41 -16.20
CA GLU A 14 5.32 15.37 -17.17
C GLU A 14 6.55 14.71 -17.82
N GLU A 15 7.63 15.47 -18.07
CA GLU A 15 8.92 14.94 -18.51
C GLU A 15 9.57 14.05 -17.42
N ASN A 16 9.47 14.46 -16.15
CA ASN A 16 9.95 13.66 -15.01
C ASN A 16 9.11 12.38 -14.80
N HIS A 17 7.80 12.45 -15.00
CA HIS A 17 6.92 11.28 -14.90
C HIS A 17 7.23 10.24 -15.99
N GLN A 18 7.37 10.69 -17.24
CA GLN A 18 7.73 9.81 -18.36
C GLN A 18 9.13 9.19 -18.21
N ASP A 19 10.10 9.93 -17.65
CA ASP A 19 11.42 9.41 -17.31
C ASP A 19 11.34 8.35 -16.19
N ALA A 20 10.51 8.57 -15.17
CA ALA A 20 10.29 7.60 -14.09
C ALA A 20 9.63 6.32 -14.59
N LEU A 21 8.58 6.43 -15.41
CA LEU A 21 7.91 5.29 -16.03
C LEU A 21 8.88 4.48 -16.89
N THR A 22 9.69 5.15 -17.72
CA THR A 22 10.69 4.51 -18.59
C THR A 22 11.70 3.71 -17.78
N LYS A 23 12.24 4.29 -16.69
CA LYS A 23 13.19 3.59 -15.79
C LYS A 23 12.58 2.38 -15.10
N VAL A 24 11.32 2.50 -14.66
CA VAL A 24 10.60 1.42 -13.99
C VAL A 24 10.29 0.30 -14.98
N LEU A 25 9.87 0.63 -16.21
CA LEU A 25 9.64 -0.35 -17.27
C LEU A 25 10.92 -1.10 -17.65
N ASP A 26 12.07 -0.43 -17.72
CA ASP A 26 13.35 -1.11 -18.01
C ASP A 26 13.66 -2.20 -16.94
N VAL A 27 13.39 -1.89 -15.68
CA VAL A 27 13.52 -2.86 -14.57
C VAL A 27 12.44 -3.95 -14.63
N VAL A 28 11.19 -3.60 -14.94
CA VAL A 28 10.05 -4.54 -15.05
C VAL A 28 10.23 -5.51 -16.22
N ARG A 29 10.85 -5.05 -17.32
CA ARG A 29 11.08 -5.85 -18.54
C ARG A 29 12.40 -6.62 -18.52
N SER A 30 13.23 -6.44 -17.49
CA SER A 30 14.46 -7.20 -17.32
C SER A 30 14.21 -8.72 -17.26
N ALA A 31 15.22 -9.51 -17.65
CA ALA A 31 15.13 -10.96 -17.60
C ALA A 31 14.88 -11.43 -16.15
N ASP A 32 14.02 -12.43 -15.98
CA ASP A 32 13.59 -13.01 -14.69
C ASP A 32 12.65 -12.16 -13.81
N ASN A 33 12.06 -11.08 -14.35
CA ASN A 33 11.05 -10.32 -13.63
C ASN A 33 9.63 -10.92 -13.79
N PRO A 34 8.94 -11.33 -12.69
CA PRO A 34 7.57 -11.86 -12.75
C PRO A 34 6.52 -10.83 -13.19
N LEU A 35 6.84 -9.54 -13.17
CA LEU A 35 5.98 -8.43 -13.61
C LEU A 35 6.16 -8.10 -15.10
N LYS A 36 7.08 -8.80 -15.80
CA LYS A 36 7.26 -8.74 -17.25
C LYS A 36 5.96 -8.85 -18.09
N PRO A 37 4.91 -9.61 -17.71
CA PRO A 37 3.71 -9.67 -18.55
C PRO A 37 2.74 -8.51 -18.33
N LEU A 38 2.96 -7.65 -17.32
CA LEU A 38 2.06 -6.52 -17.06
C LEU A 38 2.11 -5.52 -18.22
N PRO A 39 0.97 -4.98 -18.65
CA PRO A 39 0.96 -3.94 -19.67
C PRO A 39 1.47 -2.61 -19.07
N GLU A 40 1.90 -1.70 -19.93
CA GLU A 40 2.57 -0.45 -19.53
C GLU A 40 1.64 0.51 -18.77
N ASP A 41 0.37 0.58 -19.18
CA ASP A 41 -0.71 1.30 -18.51
C ASP A 41 -0.93 0.82 -17.07
N GLU A 42 -0.81 -0.49 -16.83
CA GLU A 42 -0.88 -1.03 -15.46
C GLU A 42 0.35 -0.60 -14.64
N VAL A 43 1.55 -0.59 -15.22
CA VAL A 43 2.76 -0.13 -14.49
C VAL A 43 2.68 1.38 -14.19
N GLU A 44 2.13 2.17 -15.11
CA GLU A 44 1.89 3.60 -14.96
C GLU A 44 0.86 3.88 -13.85
N GLU A 45 -0.26 3.15 -13.82
CA GLU A 45 -1.26 3.27 -12.76
C GLU A 45 -0.61 3.05 -11.39
N TRP A 46 0.26 2.06 -11.26
CA TRP A 46 0.94 1.76 -10.00
C TRP A 46 1.89 2.85 -9.52
N LEU A 47 2.51 3.61 -10.45
CA LEU A 47 3.37 4.73 -10.11
C LEU A 47 2.58 5.96 -9.64
N LEU A 48 1.32 6.09 -10.06
CA LEU A 48 0.46 7.22 -9.74
C LEU A 48 -0.47 6.96 -8.55
N ILE A 49 -0.45 5.75 -7.96
CA ILE A 49 -1.37 5.34 -6.88
C ILE A 49 -1.39 6.33 -5.69
N ASP A 50 -0.24 6.90 -5.33
CA ASP A 50 -0.10 7.78 -4.16
C ASP A 50 0.03 9.26 -4.49
N GLU A 51 0.00 9.65 -5.77
CA GLU A 51 0.19 11.03 -6.21
C GLU A 51 -0.83 11.99 -5.56
N ASN A 52 -2.06 11.52 -5.40
CA ASN A 52 -3.17 12.31 -4.86
C ASN A 52 -3.52 11.95 -3.41
N GLU A 53 -2.70 11.12 -2.73
CA GLU A 53 -2.94 10.78 -1.33
C GLU A 53 -2.52 11.96 -0.43
N PRO A 54 -3.40 12.44 0.47
CA PRO A 54 -3.08 13.58 1.32
C PRO A 54 -1.87 13.24 2.21
N VAL A 55 -0.84 14.07 2.13
CA VAL A 55 0.40 13.93 2.90
C VAL A 55 0.24 14.47 4.33
N GLU A 56 -0.77 15.31 4.55
CA GLU A 56 -1.06 15.95 5.83
C GLU A 56 -2.29 15.31 6.49
N GLN A 57 -2.20 15.10 7.80
CA GLN A 57 -3.33 14.66 8.62
C GLN A 57 -3.82 15.83 9.48
N GLU A 58 -5.06 16.25 9.25
CA GLU A 58 -5.75 17.19 10.15
C GLU A 58 -6.37 16.42 11.32
N LEU A 59 -6.17 16.90 12.54
CA LEU A 59 -6.82 16.39 13.75
C LEU A 59 -7.74 17.47 14.31
N THR A 60 -8.94 17.07 14.71
CA THR A 60 -9.88 17.97 15.41
C THR A 60 -9.58 18.02 16.90
N ASP A 61 -10.09 19.05 17.59
CA ASP A 61 -9.97 19.16 19.04
C ASP A 61 -10.59 17.95 19.75
N GLU A 62 -11.69 17.42 19.21
CA GLU A 62 -12.35 16.20 19.69
C GLU A 62 -11.46 14.95 19.53
N ASP A 63 -10.72 14.84 18.42
CA ASP A 63 -9.75 13.76 18.21
C ASP A 63 -8.60 13.85 19.22
N ILE A 64 -8.09 15.06 19.45
CA ILE A 64 -7.05 15.35 20.44
C ILE A 64 -7.54 14.99 21.85
N ILE A 65 -8.75 15.40 22.21
CA ILE A 65 -9.38 15.08 23.50
C ILE A 65 -9.53 13.57 23.64
N ASN A 66 -9.97 12.85 22.61
CA ASN A 66 -10.09 11.39 22.67
C ASN A 66 -8.74 10.70 22.89
N ILE A 67 -7.66 11.18 22.25
CA ILE A 67 -6.30 10.66 22.44
C ILE A 67 -5.82 10.86 23.89
N VAL A 68 -6.20 11.99 24.52
CA VAL A 68 -5.78 12.35 25.88
C VAL A 68 -6.65 11.70 26.96
N VAL A 69 -7.96 11.63 26.76
CA VAL A 69 -8.96 11.14 27.75
C VAL A 69 -9.06 9.62 27.74
N ASN A 70 -8.91 9.00 26.57
CA ASN A 70 -8.72 7.57 26.43
C ASN A 70 -7.30 7.33 25.91
N PRO A 71 -6.27 7.52 26.76
CA PRO A 71 -4.94 7.12 26.37
C PRO A 71 -5.01 5.62 26.13
N GLN A 72 -5.01 5.21 24.86
CA GLN A 72 -4.73 3.82 24.56
C GLN A 72 -3.44 3.50 25.29
N PRO A 73 -3.36 2.41 26.07
CA PRO A 73 -2.16 2.09 26.81
C PRO A 73 -1.03 2.18 25.81
N THR A 74 -0.07 3.07 26.09
CA THR A 74 1.18 3.13 25.37
C THR A 74 1.77 1.74 25.54
N GLN A 75 1.52 0.88 24.55
CA GLN A 75 2.18 -0.40 24.41
C GLN A 75 3.66 -0.05 24.42
N ASN A 76 4.30 -0.30 25.57
CA ASN A 76 5.72 -0.51 25.64
C ASN A 76 5.97 -1.63 24.64
N LEU A 77 6.37 -1.23 23.43
CA LEU A 77 6.90 -2.10 22.40
C LEU A 77 8.30 -2.51 22.88
N GLU A 78 8.37 -3.25 23.99
CA GLU A 78 9.40 -4.25 24.09
C GLU A 78 9.14 -5.22 22.94
N GLU A 79 10.19 -5.42 22.16
CA GLU A 79 10.26 -6.39 21.09
C GLU A 79 9.79 -7.75 21.63
N SER A 80 8.54 -8.07 21.37
CA SER A 80 8.03 -9.41 21.48
C SER A 80 6.95 -9.55 20.43
N ASP A 81 7.05 -10.63 19.68
CA ASP A 81 5.95 -11.26 18.95
C ASP A 81 4.84 -11.72 19.92
N SER A 82 4.46 -10.89 20.90
CA SER A 82 3.49 -11.22 21.94
C SER A 82 2.24 -10.38 21.79
N ASP A 83 1.21 -11.11 21.40
CA ASP A 83 -0.20 -10.93 21.67
C ASP A 83 -0.51 -10.32 23.06
N ALA A 84 -1.40 -9.32 23.09
CA ALA A 84 -2.23 -8.87 24.22
C ALA A 84 -2.94 -7.54 23.88
N GLU A 85 -4.23 -7.28 24.12
CA GLU A 85 -5.38 -8.02 24.64
C GLU A 85 -6.60 -7.16 24.24
N THR A 86 -7.60 -7.73 23.57
CA THR A 86 -9.02 -7.41 23.84
C THR A 86 -9.83 -8.68 23.63
N GLU A 87 -10.26 -9.23 24.76
CA GLU A 87 -11.30 -10.23 25.01
C GLU A 87 -12.02 -10.81 23.77
N GLY A 88 -11.76 -12.09 23.51
CA GLY A 88 -12.82 -13.04 23.13
C GLY A 88 -12.85 -13.61 21.71
N LYS A 89 -11.89 -13.30 20.82
CA LYS A 89 -11.78 -13.97 19.50
C LYS A 89 -10.32 -14.09 19.11
N GLU A 90 -9.85 -15.30 18.76
CA GLU A 90 -8.55 -15.51 18.12
C GLU A 90 -8.42 -14.53 16.95
N LYS A 91 -7.52 -13.55 17.07
CA LYS A 91 -7.29 -12.56 16.00
C LYS A 91 -6.22 -13.12 15.08
N ILE A 92 -6.64 -13.42 13.85
CA ILE A 92 -5.73 -13.87 12.79
C ILE A 92 -4.66 -12.80 12.57
N SER A 93 -3.39 -13.18 12.68
CA SER A 93 -2.29 -12.26 12.45
C SER A 93 -2.19 -11.87 10.96
N TRP A 94 -1.54 -10.73 10.65
CA TRP A 94 -1.28 -10.35 9.25
C TRP A 94 -0.47 -11.40 8.48
N ALA A 95 0.40 -12.13 9.17
CA ALA A 95 1.19 -13.21 8.56
C ALA A 95 0.30 -14.42 8.25
N GLU A 96 -0.52 -14.83 9.21
CA GLU A 96 -1.45 -15.95 9.09
C GLU A 96 -2.54 -15.69 8.05
N ALA A 97 -3.08 -14.48 8.00
CA ALA A 97 -4.02 -14.06 6.96
C ALA A 97 -3.36 -14.05 5.56
N ALA A 98 -2.09 -13.62 5.46
CA ALA A 98 -1.36 -13.62 4.19
C ALA A 98 -1.11 -15.04 3.67
N GLU A 99 -0.75 -15.95 4.58
CA GLU A 99 -0.51 -17.35 4.27
C GLU A 99 -1.81 -18.06 3.90
N SER A 100 -2.88 -17.82 4.63
CA SER A 100 -4.23 -18.33 4.31
C SER A 100 -4.72 -17.84 2.96
N LEU A 101 -4.53 -16.54 2.64
CA LEU A 101 -4.90 -15.97 1.35
C LEU A 101 -4.07 -16.57 0.20
N LYS A 102 -2.77 -16.78 0.42
CA LYS A 102 -1.90 -17.47 -0.54
C LYS A 102 -2.38 -18.90 -0.79
N GLN A 103 -2.69 -19.64 0.26
CA GLN A 103 -3.17 -21.02 0.15
C GLN A 103 -4.53 -21.09 -0.56
N PHE A 104 -5.45 -20.17 -0.27
CA PHE A 104 -6.74 -20.05 -0.95
C PHE A 104 -6.56 -19.81 -2.45
N ILE A 105 -5.67 -18.90 -2.84
CA ILE A 105 -5.39 -18.60 -4.26
C ILE A 105 -4.80 -19.82 -4.96
N SER A 106 -3.82 -20.50 -4.36
CA SER A 106 -3.26 -21.73 -4.93
C SER A 106 -4.29 -22.84 -5.08
N PHE A 107 -5.25 -22.94 -4.15
CA PHE A 107 -6.40 -23.84 -4.30
C PHE A 107 -7.31 -23.41 -5.46
N ALA A 108 -7.62 -22.12 -5.58
CA ALA A 108 -8.48 -21.59 -6.64
C ALA A 108 -7.85 -21.79 -8.03
N GLU A 109 -6.53 -21.59 -8.16
CA GLU A 109 -5.75 -21.83 -9.38
C GLU A 109 -5.81 -23.30 -9.83
N ALA A 110 -5.79 -24.24 -8.88
CA ALA A 110 -5.83 -25.67 -9.17
C ALA A 110 -7.26 -26.22 -9.37
N SER A 111 -8.27 -25.44 -8.98
CA SER A 111 -9.67 -25.83 -9.06
C SER A 111 -10.28 -25.44 -10.40
N THR A 112 -11.07 -26.34 -10.99
CA THR A 112 -11.86 -26.03 -12.20
C THR A 112 -13.15 -25.29 -11.90
N SER A 113 -13.43 -24.98 -10.63
CA SER A 113 -14.65 -24.30 -10.19
C SER A 113 -14.58 -22.78 -10.34
N TYR A 114 -13.39 -22.22 -10.56
CA TYR A 114 -13.19 -20.79 -10.77
C TYR A 114 -12.77 -20.52 -12.21
N SER A 115 -13.31 -19.46 -12.79
CA SER A 115 -12.89 -18.95 -14.08
C SER A 115 -11.56 -18.21 -14.00
N ALA A 116 -10.88 -18.05 -15.14
CA ALA A 116 -9.64 -17.29 -15.20
C ALA A 116 -9.82 -15.83 -14.73
N SER A 117 -10.98 -15.22 -14.97
CA SER A 117 -11.31 -13.86 -14.50
C SER A 117 -11.35 -13.80 -12.97
N GLU A 118 -12.00 -14.77 -12.32
CA GLU A 118 -12.08 -14.82 -10.86
C GLU A 118 -10.71 -15.05 -10.22
N ILE A 119 -9.85 -15.86 -10.85
CA ILE A 119 -8.47 -16.06 -10.39
C ILE A 119 -7.70 -14.74 -10.44
N ILE A 120 -7.85 -13.95 -11.51
CA ILE A 120 -7.23 -12.62 -11.63
C ILE A 120 -7.75 -11.69 -10.52
N ASP A 121 -9.05 -11.67 -10.27
CA ASP A 121 -9.64 -10.87 -9.19
C ASP A 121 -9.06 -11.22 -7.81
N PHE A 122 -8.79 -12.51 -7.55
CA PHE A 122 -8.15 -12.92 -6.29
C PHE A 122 -6.71 -12.40 -6.17
N HIS A 123 -5.94 -12.35 -7.26
CA HIS A 123 -4.62 -11.74 -7.25
C HIS A 123 -4.67 -10.22 -7.02
N ILE A 124 -5.67 -9.53 -7.57
CA ILE A 124 -5.89 -8.10 -7.31
C ILE A 124 -6.17 -7.88 -5.82
N ILE A 125 -7.04 -8.70 -5.21
CA ILE A 125 -7.33 -8.65 -3.77
C ILE A 125 -6.06 -8.90 -2.95
N ARG A 126 -5.25 -9.88 -3.34
CA ARG A 126 -3.95 -10.17 -2.69
C ARG A 126 -3.04 -8.96 -2.72
N ASN A 127 -2.90 -8.29 -3.86
CA ASN A 127 -2.05 -7.11 -3.98
C ASN A 127 -2.56 -5.98 -3.07
N LYS A 128 -3.88 -5.69 -3.11
CA LYS A 128 -4.52 -4.70 -2.21
C LYS A 128 -4.28 -5.02 -0.73
N PHE A 129 -4.34 -6.30 -0.35
CA PHE A 129 -4.05 -6.75 1.01
C PHE A 129 -2.59 -6.45 1.42
N TYR A 130 -1.61 -6.76 0.56
CA TYR A 130 -0.20 -6.46 0.84
C TYR A 130 0.09 -4.96 0.92
N THR A 131 -0.53 -4.15 0.06
CA THR A 131 -0.41 -2.68 0.13
C THR A 131 -0.93 -2.14 1.46
N LYS A 132 -2.09 -2.61 1.93
CA LYS A 132 -2.63 -2.23 3.25
C LYS A 132 -1.70 -2.63 4.40
N ARG A 133 -1.13 -3.85 4.34
CA ARG A 133 -0.15 -4.32 5.33
C ARG A 133 1.09 -3.44 5.38
N GLN A 134 1.60 -3.02 4.23
CA GLN A 134 2.77 -2.13 4.15
C GLN A 134 2.47 -0.74 4.69
N LYS A 135 1.33 -0.13 4.34
CA LYS A 135 0.90 1.16 4.90
C LYS A 135 0.78 1.12 6.43
N SER A 136 0.20 0.05 6.98
CA SER A 136 0.13 -0.17 8.43
C SER A 136 1.51 -0.25 9.09
N ARG A 137 2.51 -0.85 8.42
CA ARG A 137 3.90 -0.89 8.90
C ARG A 137 4.59 0.47 8.83
N LYS A 138 4.38 1.26 7.77
CA LYS A 138 4.92 2.63 7.66
C LYS A 138 4.34 3.55 8.75
N GLN A 139 3.05 3.45 9.04
CA GLN A 139 2.42 4.17 10.16
C GLN A 139 3.01 3.77 11.52
N LYS A 140 3.36 2.49 11.70
CA LYS A 140 4.08 2.03 12.89
C LYS A 140 5.47 2.68 12.99
N ASP A 141 6.25 2.66 11.91
CA ASP A 141 7.61 3.20 11.85
C ASP A 141 7.68 4.70 12.16
N ILE A 142 6.79 5.49 11.55
CA ILE A 142 6.68 6.93 11.83
C ILE A 142 6.33 7.19 13.32
N ARG A 143 5.39 6.42 13.88
CA ARG A 143 4.99 6.55 15.28
C ARG A 143 6.15 6.24 16.23
N ASP A 144 6.99 5.27 15.90
CA ASP A 144 8.13 4.87 16.71
C ASP A 144 9.25 5.90 16.65
N PHE A 145 9.45 6.56 15.50
CA PHE A 145 10.40 7.68 15.36
C PHE A 145 10.12 8.81 16.35
N PHE A 146 8.85 9.23 16.51
CA PHE A 146 8.46 10.32 17.43
C PHE A 146 8.51 9.95 18.91
N LYS A 147 8.54 8.66 19.26
CA LYS A 147 8.68 8.21 20.66
C LYS A 147 10.14 8.14 21.13
N SER A 148 11.10 8.18 20.21
CA SER A 148 12.53 8.03 20.48
C SER A 148 13.27 9.32 20.86
N LYS A 149 12.56 10.44 20.99
CA LYS A 149 13.10 11.79 21.26
C LYS A 149 12.54 12.37 22.56
#